data_AF-A0A975JLP4-F1
#
_entry.id   AF-A0A975JLP4-F1
#
_cell.length_a   1.000
_cell.length_b   1.000
_cell.length_c   1.000
_cell.angle_alpha   90.00
_cell.angle_beta   90.00
_cell.angle_gamma   90.00
#
_symmetry.space_group_name_H-M   'P 1'
#
loop_
_entity.id
_entity.type
_entity.pdbx_description
1 polymer ?
#
loop_
_entity_poly.entity_id
_entity_poly.type
_entity_poly.pdbx_seq_one_letter_code
_entity_poly.pdbx_strand_id
1 'polypeptide(L)'
;MTDHEDDNAFDRIDRRIGMAWSRLGGAVFGMMGLLALRSAFLSGDTTSQLIIGAAALALLWLAYTCFKSRTGILDLLGDNGPGRKG
;
A
#
# COMPACT_ATOMS: atom_id res chain seq x y z
N MET A 1 -13.39 -10.64 35.46
CA MET A 1 -14.05 -10.32 34.19
C MET A 1 -13.28 -9.15 33.60
N THR A 2 -12.08 -9.45 33.09
CA THR A 2 -11.02 -8.48 32.74
C THR A 2 -10.23 -8.98 31.53
N ASP A 3 -10.90 -9.61 30.56
CA ASP A 3 -10.26 -10.17 29.36
C ASP A 3 -10.40 -9.26 28.12
N HIS A 4 -11.18 -8.17 28.17
CA HIS A 4 -11.48 -7.36 26.98
C HIS A 4 -10.56 -6.15 26.73
N GLU A 5 -9.62 -5.85 27.64
CA GLU A 5 -8.71 -4.70 27.47
C GLU A 5 -7.48 -5.04 26.60
N ASP A 6 -7.01 -6.29 26.68
CA ASP A 6 -5.82 -6.76 25.96
C ASP A 6 -6.11 -7.05 24.48
N ASP A 7 -7.30 -7.58 24.15
CA ASP A 7 -7.72 -7.83 22.76
C ASP A 7 -7.69 -6.55 21.91
N ASN A 8 -8.07 -5.42 22.49
CA ASN A 8 -8.02 -4.11 21.83
C ASN A 8 -6.60 -3.58 21.61
N ALA A 9 -5.62 -4.02 22.42
CA ALA A 9 -4.22 -3.63 22.28
C ALA A 9 -3.54 -4.45 21.16
N PHE A 10 -3.78 -5.76 21.12
CA PHE A 10 -3.28 -6.63 20.04
C PHE A 10 -3.82 -6.22 18.68
N ASP A 11 -5.11 -5.92 18.58
CA ASP A 11 -5.75 -5.50 17.33
C ASP A 11 -5.20 -4.14 16.82
N ARG A 12 -4.88 -3.21 17.73
CA ARG A 12 -4.21 -1.95 17.39
C ARG A 12 -2.77 -2.14 16.90
N ILE A 13 -2.04 -3.08 17.49
CA ILE A 13 -0.64 -3.38 17.11
C ILE A 13 -0.61 -4.06 15.74
N ASP A 14 -1.46 -5.06 15.51
CA ASP A 14 -1.56 -5.74 14.22
C ASP A 14 -1.93 -4.76 13.09
N ARG A 15 -2.85 -3.83 13.37
CA ARG A 15 -3.25 -2.78 12.43
C ARG A 15 -2.08 -1.84 12.08
N ARG A 16 -1.22 -1.48 13.04
CA ARG A 16 -0.01 -0.66 12.82
C ARG A 16 1.06 -1.41 12.05
N ILE A 17 1.28 -2.68 12.38
CA ILE A 17 2.22 -3.55 11.67
C ILE A 17 1.77 -3.68 10.21
N GLY A 18 0.49 -3.95 9.96
CA GLY A 18 -0.09 -3.97 8.62
C GLY A 18 0.06 -2.65 7.85
N MET A 19 0.04 -1.49 8.54
CA MET A 19 0.32 -0.19 7.89
C MET A 19 1.78 -0.07 7.47
N ALA A 20 2.72 -0.46 8.33
CA ALA A 20 4.15 -0.43 8.02
C ALA A 20 4.49 -1.37 6.85
N TRP A 21 3.93 -2.58 6.84
CA TRP A 21 4.09 -3.55 5.75
C TRP A 21 3.50 -3.06 4.42
N SER A 22 2.32 -2.44 4.44
CA SER A 22 1.71 -1.88 3.22
C SER A 22 2.53 -0.73 2.63
N ARG A 23 3.14 0.11 3.48
CA ARG A 23 4.05 1.18 3.05
C ARG A 23 5.35 0.64 2.49
N LEU A 24 5.90 -0.41 3.11
CA LEU A 24 7.06 -1.14 2.60
C LEU A 24 6.76 -1.76 1.23
N GLY A 25 5.62 -2.44 1.08
CA GLY A 25 5.18 -3.01 -0.20
C GLY A 25 5.02 -1.94 -1.29
N GLY A 26 4.32 -0.85 -0.98
CA GLY A 26 4.18 0.29 -1.90
C GLY A 26 5.51 0.92 -2.29
N ALA A 27 6.45 1.06 -1.34
CA ALA A 27 7.79 1.59 -1.61
C ALA A 27 8.61 0.66 -2.52
N VAL A 28 8.54 -0.66 -2.29
CA VAL A 28 9.21 -1.67 -3.14
C VAL A 28 8.64 -1.65 -4.56
N PHE A 29 7.32 -1.66 -4.72
CA PHE A 29 6.68 -1.57 -6.03
C PHE A 29 6.99 -0.23 -6.73
N GLY A 30 7.01 0.87 -5.99
CA GLY A 30 7.38 2.18 -6.52
C GLY A 30 8.83 2.23 -7.03
N MET A 31 9.77 1.67 -6.26
CA MET A 31 11.18 1.61 -6.65
C MET A 31 11.39 0.69 -7.85
N MET A 32 10.75 -0.49 -7.88
CA MET A 32 10.78 -1.37 -9.05
C MET A 32 10.16 -0.73 -10.29
N GLY A 33 9.04 -0.03 -10.15
CA GLY A 33 8.41 0.71 -11.24
C GLY A 33 9.31 1.81 -11.82
N LEU A 34 10.00 2.57 -10.97
CA LEU A 34 10.96 3.60 -11.42
C LEU A 34 12.18 3.00 -12.13
N LEU A 35 12.71 1.88 -11.63
CA LEU A 35 13.82 1.17 -12.27
C LEU A 35 13.40 0.59 -13.64
N ALA A 36 12.21 0.00 -13.70
CA ALA A 36 11.63 -0.50 -14.95
C ALA A 36 11.45 0.66 -15.95
N LEU A 37 10.93 1.81 -15.51
CA LEU A 37 10.76 2.98 -16.37
C LEU A 37 12.11 3.49 -16.91
N ARG A 38 13.14 3.57 -16.06
CA ARG A 38 14.50 3.90 -16.48
C ARG A 38 15.02 2.92 -17.53
N SER A 39 14.79 1.62 -17.34
CA SER A 39 15.23 0.60 -18.29
C SER A 39 14.49 0.69 -19.63
N ALA A 40 13.20 1.04 -19.63
CA ALA A 40 12.45 1.31 -20.84
C ALA A 40 13.09 2.45 -21.65
N PHE A 41 13.43 3.57 -21.01
CA PHE A 41 14.10 4.69 -21.69
C PHE A 41 15.47 4.32 -22.28
N LEU A 42 16.18 3.37 -21.68
CA LEU A 42 17.48 2.89 -22.16
C LEU A 42 17.38 1.81 -23.25
N SER A 43 16.21 1.21 -23.44
CA SER A 43 16.07 0.00 -24.25
C SER A 43 16.28 0.22 -25.75
N GLY A 44 16.28 1.47 -26.24
CA GLY A 44 16.56 1.85 -27.64
C GLY A 44 15.55 1.38 -28.69
N ASP A 45 14.80 0.32 -28.38
CA ASP A 45 13.79 -0.34 -29.21
C ASP A 45 12.38 0.00 -28.71
N THR A 46 11.50 0.38 -29.65
CA THR A 46 10.15 0.85 -29.39
C THR A 46 9.23 -0.23 -28.81
N THR A 47 9.39 -1.49 -29.23
CA THR A 47 8.59 -2.61 -28.73
C THR A 47 8.96 -2.92 -27.28
N SER A 48 10.25 -2.92 -26.98
CA SER A 48 10.75 -3.11 -25.61
C SER A 48 10.34 -1.96 -24.69
N GLN A 49 10.38 -0.71 -25.20
CA GLN A 49 9.88 0.47 -24.48
C GLN A 49 8.41 0.35 -24.09
N LEU A 50 7.54 -0.13 -24.99
CA LEU A 50 6.11 -0.27 -24.71
C LEU A 50 5.84 -1.37 -23.66
N ILE A 51 6.49 -2.53 -23.79
CA ILE A 51 6.30 -3.66 -22.87
C ILE A 51 6.82 -3.31 -21.48
N ILE A 52 8.06 -2.82 -21.40
CA ILE A 52 8.70 -2.46 -20.12
C ILE A 52 8.02 -1.23 -19.51
N GLY A 53 7.63 -0.26 -20.33
CA GLY A 53 6.88 0.93 -19.90
C GLY A 53 5.50 0.60 -19.34
N ALA A 54 4.75 -0.31 -19.98
CA ALA A 54 3.48 -0.79 -19.47
C ALA A 54 3.63 -1.54 -18.13
N ALA A 55 4.66 -2.39 -18.00
CA ALA A 55 4.98 -3.05 -16.75
C ALA A 55 5.36 -2.06 -15.64
N ALA A 56 6.14 -1.02 -15.96
CA ALA A 56 6.49 0.05 -15.03
C ALA A 56 5.25 0.81 -14.53
N LEU A 57 4.33 1.15 -15.44
CA LEU A 57 3.07 1.81 -15.08
C LEU A 57 2.19 0.92 -14.19
N ALA A 58 2.10 -0.38 -14.47
CA ALA A 58 1.35 -1.32 -13.64
C ALA A 58 1.92 -1.42 -12.22
N LEU A 59 3.25 -1.45 -12.07
CA LEU A 59 3.93 -1.46 -10.78
C LEU A 59 3.71 -0.15 -10.00
N LEU A 60 3.78 1.00 -10.67
CA LEU A 60 3.49 2.31 -10.07
C LEU A 60 2.03 2.45 -9.67
N TRP A 61 1.11 1.90 -10.46
CA TRP A 61 -0.31 1.84 -10.10
C TRP A 61 -0.52 0.97 -8.86
N LEU A 62 0.09 -0.22 -8.79
CA LEU A 62 0.02 -1.08 -7.61
C LEU A 62 0.58 -0.38 -6.37
N ALA A 63 1.73 0.29 -6.49
CA ALA A 63 2.29 1.12 -5.43
C ALA A 63 1.28 2.19 -4.97
N TYR A 64 0.68 2.93 -5.90
CA TYR A 64 -0.34 3.92 -5.60
C TYR A 64 -1.55 3.31 -4.89
N THR A 65 -2.03 2.12 -5.30
CA THR A 65 -3.13 1.44 -4.61
C THR A 65 -2.75 0.94 -3.22
N CYS A 66 -1.51 0.50 -2.99
CA CYS A 66 -1.01 0.15 -1.66
C CYS A 66 -0.98 1.36 -0.71
N PHE A 67 -0.74 2.56 -1.24
CA PHE A 67 -0.80 3.80 -0.46
C PHE A 67 -2.24 4.33 -0.30
N LYS A 68 -3.10 4.19 -1.32
CA LYS A 68 -4.48 4.73 -1.34
C LYS A 68 -5.50 3.86 -0.62
N SER A 69 -5.41 2.52 -0.71
CA SER A 69 -6.43 1.60 -0.20
C SER A 69 -6.65 1.73 1.32
N ARG A 70 -5.65 2.22 2.06
CA ARG A 70 -5.73 2.37 3.51
C ARG A 70 -5.98 3.79 4.01
N THR A 71 -6.10 4.82 3.19
CA THR A 71 -6.65 6.11 3.69
C THR A 71 -8.17 6.08 3.78
N GLY A 72 -8.86 5.41 2.85
CA GLY A 72 -10.35 5.33 2.84
C GLY A 72 -10.96 4.25 3.74
N ILE A 73 -10.36 3.06 3.83
CA ILE A 73 -10.89 1.96 4.66
C ILE A 73 -10.63 2.19 6.17
N LEU A 74 -9.55 2.88 6.53
CA LEU A 74 -9.26 3.20 7.92
C LEU A 74 -10.15 4.31 8.48
N ASP A 75 -10.64 5.22 7.63
CA ASP A 75 -11.64 6.22 8.02
C ASP A 75 -12.97 5.51 8.34
N LEU A 76 -13.40 4.58 7.48
CA LEU A 76 -14.64 3.80 7.66
C LEU A 76 -14.62 2.83 8.85
N LEU A 77 -13.44 2.31 9.24
CA LEU A 77 -13.25 1.47 10.42
C LEU A 77 -12.75 2.25 11.66
N GLY A 78 -12.48 3.55 11.52
CA GLY A 78 -12.13 4.44 12.63
C GLY A 78 -13.36 5.13 13.20
N ASP A 79 -14.33 5.46 12.34
CA ASP A 79 -15.56 6.15 12.72
C ASP A 79 -16.67 5.24 13.28
N ASN A 80 -16.50 3.91 13.18
CA ASN A 80 -17.45 2.92 13.70
C ASN A 80 -16.91 2.09 14.88
N GLY A 81 -15.96 2.64 15.64
CA GLY A 81 -15.58 2.03 16.93
C GLY A 81 -16.75 2.10 17.91
N PRO A 82 -17.26 0.97 18.46
CA PRO A 82 -18.34 0.98 19.45
C PRO A 82 -17.86 1.61 20.75
N GLY A 83 -17.95 2.94 20.85
CA GLY A 83 -17.48 3.69 22.00
C GLY A 83 -17.71 5.19 21.95
N ARG A 84 -18.01 5.79 20.79
CA ARG A 84 -18.33 7.21 20.69
C ARG A 84 -19.84 7.42 20.75
N LYS A 85 -20.35 7.50 21.99
CA LYS A 85 -21.64 8.14 22.27
C LYS A 85 -21.52 9.63 21.93
N GLY A 86 -22.18 10.05 20.86
CA GLY A 86 -22.71 11.40 20.70
C GLY A 86 -24.23 11.28 20.77
#